data_AF-A0A1V1PR61-F1
#
_entry.id   AF-A0A1V1PR61-F1
#
_cell.length_a   1.000
_cell.length_b   1.000
_cell.length_c   1.000
_cell.angle_alpha   90.00
_cell.angle_beta   90.00
_cell.angle_gamma   90.00
#
_symmetry.space_group_name_H-M   'P 1'
#
loop_
_entity.id
_entity.type
_entity.pdbx_description
1 polymer ?
#
loop_
_entity_poly.entity_id
_entity_poly.type
_entity_poly.pdbx_seq_one_letter_code
_entity_poly.pdbx_strand_id
1 'polypeptide(L)'
;MADGKLYTAFISYSQADKAWGKRIHNWLETYRVPVGVMVDVSTDRRLGRFFRDEEEMPAATDIAAVVRRAIEVAESLIVICSPRSAQSQWVEAEIEYFRRANPSGKIFAVIIDGEPNADDLARECFPPALRVVTDPTEDDSMPIEPVGLDVRVDGKARICARLAAGILGVDFNDLWQRDRRRAEARQRRTIMVLSAVSTVFAVLAITAIALGVSARRNAAEARRQAEIATAARIELQREYLSMIGESAINQVLANGNDPGALTISSPVDWIILMERRQNAFAAARDFGLGRVLAVAHDGVLQGVRSTRGDAFLRRTIGWLRGPVRPQSVLIASGHCEWVPNDAPDWRLPTLLRDWGYSVSTAPELIDDAALTEAGVLIIGNAWGDFTPDEVAAIERFTRDGGGVLLAGLGWSWSQYADDPDFQCPDLHALQSAENIATYPMNRVAAPFGVQWLDDSVSRTR
;
A
#
# COMPACT_ATOMS: atom_id res chain seq x y z
N MET A 1 39.33 -40.62 53.72
CA MET A 1 39.15 -39.22 54.13
C MET A 1 39.53 -38.39 52.93
N ALA A 2 38.58 -37.70 52.28
CA ALA A 2 38.87 -36.88 51.10
C ALA A 2 38.15 -35.54 51.26
N ASP A 3 38.56 -34.79 52.27
CA ASP A 3 38.22 -33.38 52.37
C ASP A 3 39.56 -32.63 52.36
N GLY A 4 39.80 -31.83 51.31
CA GLY A 4 41.06 -31.10 51.19
C GLY A 4 41.52 -30.62 49.82
N LYS A 5 40.77 -30.85 48.72
CA LYS A 5 41.11 -30.28 47.41
C LYS A 5 40.01 -29.32 46.92
N LEU A 6 40.35 -28.03 46.86
CA LEU A 6 39.43 -26.93 46.54
C LEU A 6 39.32 -26.66 45.03
N TYR A 7 40.34 -27.07 44.26
CA TYR A 7 40.40 -26.85 42.81
C TYR A 7 40.59 -28.17 42.06
N THR A 8 39.81 -28.35 41.00
CA THR A 8 39.90 -29.47 40.07
C THR A 8 41.19 -29.41 39.26
N ALA A 9 41.63 -28.22 38.83
CA ALA A 9 42.96 -28.04 38.30
C ALA A 9 43.50 -26.62 38.48
N PHE A 10 44.82 -26.51 38.57
CA PHE A 10 45.57 -25.26 38.44
C PHE A 10 46.01 -25.08 36.98
N ILE A 11 45.88 -23.88 36.42
CA ILE A 11 46.31 -23.60 35.03
C ILE A 11 47.60 -22.78 35.06
N SER A 12 48.71 -23.41 34.70
CA SER A 12 50.05 -22.80 34.58
C SER A 12 50.32 -22.32 33.16
N TYR A 13 50.80 -21.09 33.00
CA TYR A 13 51.10 -20.48 31.71
C TYR A 13 52.14 -19.36 31.84
N SER A 14 52.93 -19.12 30.78
CA SER A 14 53.76 -17.91 30.70
C SER A 14 52.90 -16.66 30.61
N GLN A 15 53.31 -15.55 31.23
CA GLN A 15 52.53 -14.29 31.20
C GLN A 15 52.21 -13.80 29.77
N ALA A 16 53.08 -14.12 28.81
CA ALA A 16 52.86 -13.84 27.39
C ALA A 16 51.68 -14.64 26.78
N ASP A 17 51.29 -15.76 27.40
CA ASP A 17 50.22 -16.66 26.98
C ASP A 17 48.92 -16.49 27.78
N LYS A 18 48.80 -15.40 28.55
CA LYS A 18 47.63 -15.11 29.40
C LYS A 18 46.28 -15.20 28.69
N ALA A 19 46.23 -14.81 27.41
CA ALA A 19 45.01 -14.87 26.62
C ALA A 19 44.52 -16.31 26.42
N TRP A 20 45.44 -17.26 26.25
CA TRP A 20 45.14 -18.68 26.17
C TRP A 20 44.78 -19.27 27.54
N GLY A 21 45.47 -18.84 28.61
CA GLY A 21 45.10 -19.15 30.00
C GLY A 21 43.64 -18.84 30.30
N LYS A 22 43.21 -17.59 30.03
CA LYS A 22 41.82 -17.16 30.19
C LYS A 22 40.86 -17.96 29.30
N ARG A 23 41.27 -18.25 28.06
CA ARG A 23 40.40 -18.95 27.10
C ARG A 23 40.11 -20.39 27.54
N ILE A 24 41.14 -21.13 27.94
CA ILE A 24 41.01 -22.53 28.39
C ILE A 24 40.24 -22.60 29.72
N HIS A 25 40.50 -21.68 30.64
CA HIS A 25 39.75 -21.56 31.89
C HIS A 25 38.24 -21.42 31.64
N ASN A 26 37.82 -20.44 30.82
CA ASN A 26 36.41 -20.25 30.46
C ASN A 26 35.79 -21.48 29.76
N TRP A 27 36.58 -22.16 28.92
CA TRP A 27 36.11 -23.36 28.24
C TRP A 27 35.77 -24.49 29.22
N LEU A 28 36.60 -24.69 30.24
CA LEU A 28 36.41 -25.72 31.25
C LEU A 28 35.29 -25.38 32.24
N GLU A 29 35.13 -24.11 32.63
CA GLU A 29 34.03 -23.67 33.52
C GLU A 29 32.64 -23.79 32.87
N THR A 30 32.56 -23.52 31.57
CA THR A 30 31.31 -23.60 30.80
C THR A 30 31.00 -25.01 30.33
N TYR A 31 31.95 -25.94 30.42
CA TYR A 31 31.73 -27.33 30.04
C TYR A 31 30.68 -28.00 30.96
N ARG A 32 29.83 -28.84 30.36
CA ARG A 32 28.76 -29.57 31.07
C ARG A 32 28.85 -31.05 30.76
N VAL A 33 29.10 -31.84 31.79
CA VAL A 33 29.30 -33.28 31.67
C VAL A 33 28.02 -33.97 31.17
N PRO A 34 28.14 -34.88 30.19
CA PRO A 34 27.04 -35.75 29.78
C PRO A 34 26.41 -36.60 30.88
N VAL A 35 25.09 -36.76 30.79
CA VAL A 35 24.28 -37.62 31.67
C VAL A 35 24.59 -39.06 31.31
N GLY A 36 24.77 -39.90 32.32
CA GLY A 36 25.12 -41.31 32.15
C GLY A 36 26.61 -41.57 31.97
N VAL A 37 27.47 -40.58 32.26
CA VAL A 37 28.89 -40.82 32.60
C VAL A 37 28.91 -41.24 34.07
N MET A 38 29.47 -42.43 34.36
CA MET A 38 29.52 -42.99 35.73
C MET A 38 30.60 -42.31 36.58
N VAL A 39 30.40 -41.04 36.89
CA VAL A 39 31.26 -40.26 37.79
C VAL A 39 30.37 -39.44 38.70
N ASP A 40 30.76 -39.31 39.96
CA ASP A 40 30.11 -38.40 40.91
C ASP A 40 30.49 -36.96 40.52
N VAL A 41 29.64 -36.32 39.73
CA VAL A 41 29.79 -34.93 39.31
C VAL A 41 28.82 -34.10 40.14
N SER A 42 29.23 -32.87 40.47
CA SER A 42 28.36 -31.85 41.09
C SER A 42 26.94 -31.84 40.51
N THR A 43 25.93 -31.47 41.30
CA THR A 43 24.51 -31.38 40.90
C THR A 43 24.28 -30.59 39.60
N ASP A 44 25.13 -29.59 39.33
CA ASP A 44 25.12 -28.76 38.12
C ASP A 44 25.83 -29.38 36.90
N ARG A 45 26.44 -30.57 37.05
CA ARG A 45 27.25 -31.29 36.04
C ARG A 45 28.44 -30.48 35.53
N ARG A 46 29.04 -29.65 36.38
CA ARG A 46 30.27 -28.90 36.04
C ARG A 46 31.50 -29.73 36.41
N LEU A 47 32.61 -29.49 35.71
CA LEU A 47 33.89 -30.17 36.00
C LEU A 47 34.46 -29.79 37.38
N GLY A 48 34.09 -28.62 37.90
CA GLY A 48 34.51 -28.11 39.20
C GLY A 48 35.14 -26.72 39.07
N ARG A 49 36.03 -26.36 40.00
CA ARG A 49 36.68 -25.03 40.06
C ARG A 49 38.10 -25.10 39.51
N PHE A 50 38.48 -24.12 38.69
CA PHE A 50 39.81 -24.03 38.10
C PHE A 50 40.50 -22.76 38.59
N PHE A 51 41.72 -22.89 39.13
CA PHE A 51 42.48 -21.73 39.60
C PHE A 51 43.30 -21.13 38.45
N ARG A 52 43.27 -19.80 38.35
CA ARG A 52 44.04 -18.98 37.39
C ARG A 52 44.60 -17.76 38.13
N ASP A 53 45.91 -17.56 38.00
CA ASP A 53 46.74 -16.60 38.76
C ASP A 53 46.17 -15.16 38.90
N GLU A 54 45.45 -14.64 37.90
CA GLU A 54 44.91 -13.27 37.94
C GLU A 54 43.45 -13.13 38.41
N GLU A 55 42.66 -14.22 38.50
CA GLU A 55 41.19 -14.11 38.64
C GLU A 55 40.67 -14.33 40.07
N GLU A 56 41.49 -14.94 40.95
CA GLU A 56 41.12 -15.23 42.35
C GLU A 56 41.95 -14.47 43.40
N MET A 57 42.64 -13.38 43.04
CA MET A 57 43.47 -12.61 43.96
C MET A 57 42.84 -11.25 44.38
N PRO A 58 42.09 -11.18 45.49
CA PRO A 58 41.80 -9.91 46.14
C PRO A 58 43.03 -9.42 46.90
N ALA A 59 43.69 -8.35 46.41
CA ALA A 59 44.66 -7.49 47.10
C ALA A 59 45.48 -8.14 48.25
N ALA A 60 46.08 -9.31 48.02
CA ALA A 60 46.83 -10.04 49.04
C ALA A 60 48.29 -9.58 49.07
N THR A 61 48.86 -9.44 50.26
CA THR A 61 50.24 -8.99 50.50
C THR A 61 51.32 -10.02 50.16
N ASP A 62 50.96 -11.28 49.87
CA ASP A 62 51.89 -12.33 49.42
C ASP A 62 51.25 -13.22 48.34
N ILE A 63 51.41 -12.80 47.08
CA ILE A 63 50.95 -13.48 45.85
C ILE A 63 51.54 -14.90 45.77
N ALA A 64 52.81 -15.06 46.11
CA ALA A 64 53.51 -16.34 45.97
C ALA A 64 52.97 -17.39 46.95
N ALA A 65 52.54 -17.00 48.15
CA ALA A 65 51.89 -17.91 49.09
C ALA A 65 50.52 -18.41 48.60
N VAL A 66 49.73 -17.54 47.95
CA VAL A 66 48.42 -17.90 47.38
C VAL A 66 48.58 -18.90 46.23
N VAL A 67 49.51 -18.65 45.31
CA VAL A 67 49.80 -19.55 44.17
C VAL A 67 50.26 -20.92 44.68
N ARG A 68 51.22 -20.95 45.63
CA ARG A 68 51.68 -22.21 46.24
C ARG A 68 50.52 -22.98 46.86
N ARG A 69 49.65 -22.31 47.64
CA ARG A 69 48.51 -22.96 48.25
C ARG A 69 47.51 -23.50 47.22
N ALA A 70 47.27 -22.77 46.13
CA ALA A 70 46.41 -23.21 45.05
C ALA A 70 46.95 -24.47 44.36
N ILE A 71 48.27 -24.54 44.15
CA ILE A 71 48.94 -25.73 43.59
C ILE A 71 48.85 -26.93 44.55
N GLU A 72 49.01 -26.72 45.86
CA GLU A 72 48.87 -27.79 46.87
C GLU A 72 47.47 -28.41 46.86
N VAL A 73 46.42 -27.59 46.82
CA VAL A 73 45.03 -28.04 46.91
C VAL A 73 44.40 -28.39 45.55
N ALA A 74 45.16 -28.33 44.46
CA ALA A 74 44.70 -28.74 43.13
C ALA A 74 44.78 -30.27 42.94
N GLU A 75 43.78 -30.84 42.27
CA GLU A 75 43.79 -32.27 41.88
C GLU A 75 44.73 -32.54 40.70
N SER A 76 44.76 -31.61 39.75
CA SER A 76 45.55 -31.72 38.52
C SER A 76 46.23 -30.40 38.16
N LEU A 77 47.26 -30.46 37.33
CA LEU A 77 47.92 -29.29 36.75
C LEU A 77 47.67 -29.27 35.24
N ILE A 78 47.22 -28.16 34.69
CA ILE A 78 47.11 -27.95 33.24
C ILE A 78 48.20 -26.95 32.86
N VAL A 79 49.16 -27.38 32.04
CA VAL A 79 50.26 -26.54 31.57
C VAL A 79 49.99 -26.10 30.15
N ILE A 80 50.00 -24.80 29.91
CA ILE A 80 49.91 -24.23 28.56
C ILE A 80 51.32 -24.20 27.96
N CYS A 81 51.55 -25.06 26.98
CA CYS A 81 52.83 -25.31 26.34
C CYS A 81 53.01 -24.42 25.11
N SER A 82 54.11 -23.67 25.12
CA SER A 82 54.57 -22.73 24.09
C SER A 82 56.08 -22.54 24.26
N PRO A 83 56.81 -22.01 23.26
CA PRO A 83 58.22 -21.66 23.44
C PRO A 83 58.47 -20.67 24.59
N ARG A 84 57.46 -19.84 24.89
CA ARG A 84 57.51 -18.85 25.98
C ARG A 84 57.30 -19.49 27.35
N SER A 85 56.48 -20.54 27.43
CA SER A 85 56.33 -21.36 28.64
C SER A 85 57.53 -22.25 28.87
N ALA A 86 58.13 -22.82 27.80
CA ALA A 86 59.32 -23.66 27.90
C ALA A 86 60.54 -22.92 28.45
N GLN A 87 60.65 -21.62 28.17
CA GLN A 87 61.72 -20.74 28.69
C GLN A 87 61.36 -20.04 30.01
N SER A 88 60.17 -20.28 30.56
CA SER A 88 59.69 -19.58 31.76
C SER A 88 60.12 -20.31 33.04
N GLN A 89 61.02 -19.70 33.80
CA GLN A 89 61.43 -20.19 35.13
C GLN A 89 60.26 -20.35 36.11
N TRP A 90 59.19 -19.57 35.94
CA TRP A 90 58.00 -19.63 36.80
C TRP A 90 57.16 -20.86 36.50
N VAL A 91 56.89 -21.14 35.21
CA VAL A 91 56.14 -22.34 34.78
C VAL A 91 56.89 -23.60 35.19
N GLU A 92 58.21 -23.59 35.02
CA GLU A 92 59.09 -24.67 35.47
C GLU A 92 58.97 -24.92 36.99
N ALA A 93 59.12 -23.85 37.80
CA ALA A 93 59.01 -23.95 39.26
C ALA A 93 57.63 -24.42 39.73
N GLU A 94 56.55 -24.03 39.04
CA GLU A 94 55.18 -24.48 39.34
C GLU A 94 55.00 -25.98 39.06
N ILE A 95 55.54 -26.48 37.95
CA ILE A 95 55.49 -27.91 37.60
C ILE A 95 56.26 -28.73 38.63
N GLU A 96 57.49 -28.33 38.96
CA GLU A 96 58.31 -29.01 39.97
C GLU A 96 57.64 -29.00 41.35
N TYR A 97 57.03 -27.88 41.72
CA TYR A 97 56.34 -27.75 42.99
C TYR A 97 55.07 -28.60 43.03
N PHE A 98 54.27 -28.64 41.96
CA PHE A 98 53.10 -29.51 41.86
C PHE A 98 53.48 -30.98 41.98
N ARG A 99 54.55 -31.43 41.32
CA ARG A 99 55.03 -32.82 41.43
C ARG A 99 55.45 -33.18 42.84
N ARG A 100 56.12 -32.27 43.54
CA ARG A 100 56.52 -32.44 44.96
C ARG A 100 55.31 -32.46 45.90
N ALA A 101 54.36 -31.55 45.72
CA ALA A 101 53.19 -31.42 46.57
C ALA A 101 52.11 -32.48 46.30
N ASN A 102 52.02 -32.96 45.06
CA ASN A 102 51.03 -33.93 44.59
C ASN A 102 51.70 -35.04 43.75
N PRO A 103 52.37 -36.02 44.37
CA PRO A 103 53.06 -37.09 43.64
C PRO A 103 52.14 -37.95 42.75
N SER A 104 50.88 -38.09 43.14
CA SER A 104 49.84 -38.79 42.36
C SER A 104 49.01 -37.86 41.46
N GLY A 105 49.35 -36.57 41.41
CA GLY A 105 48.63 -35.55 40.64
C GLY A 105 48.86 -35.71 39.14
N LYS A 106 47.83 -35.49 38.33
CA LYS A 106 47.93 -35.55 36.87
C LYS A 106 48.37 -34.21 36.29
N ILE A 107 49.28 -34.24 35.33
CA ILE A 107 49.70 -33.05 34.57
C ILE A 107 49.23 -33.18 33.13
N PHE A 108 48.48 -32.19 32.65
CA PHE A 108 47.96 -32.12 31.29
C PHE A 108 48.68 -31.01 30.53
N ALA A 109 49.47 -31.38 29.52
CA ALA A 109 50.11 -30.42 28.62
C ALA A 109 49.14 -30.01 27.50
N VAL A 110 48.95 -28.71 27.28
CA VAL A 110 48.11 -28.14 26.21
C VAL A 110 48.97 -27.27 25.31
N ILE A 111 49.25 -27.74 24.10
CA ILE A 111 50.13 -27.06 23.15
C ILE A 111 49.33 -25.98 22.44
N ILE A 112 49.79 -24.73 22.56
CA ILE A 112 49.21 -23.57 21.87
C ILE A 112 50.11 -23.04 20.75
N ASP A 113 51.41 -23.31 20.83
CA ASP A 113 52.45 -22.78 19.94
C ASP A 113 53.73 -23.62 20.08
N GLY A 114 54.65 -23.54 19.12
CA GLY A 114 55.90 -24.32 19.10
C GLY A 114 55.76 -25.79 18.73
N GLU A 115 56.87 -26.52 18.80
CA GLU A 115 57.02 -27.91 18.41
C GLU A 115 57.38 -28.76 19.64
N PRO A 116 56.60 -29.81 19.97
CA PRO A 116 56.91 -30.67 21.10
C PRO A 116 58.18 -31.48 20.85
N ASN A 117 59.08 -31.54 21.83
CA ASN A 117 60.36 -32.26 21.75
C ASN A 117 61.25 -31.78 20.59
N ALA A 118 61.23 -30.48 20.28
CA ALA A 118 62.07 -29.92 19.23
C ALA A 118 63.56 -29.98 19.63
N ASP A 119 64.43 -30.34 18.68
CA ASP A 119 65.89 -30.30 18.88
C ASP A 119 66.41 -28.88 19.15
N ASP A 120 65.64 -27.87 18.72
CA ASP A 120 65.92 -26.46 18.90
C ASP A 120 65.11 -25.90 20.08
N LEU A 121 65.81 -25.46 21.13
CA LEU A 121 65.23 -24.86 22.34
C LEU A 121 64.37 -23.61 22.04
N ALA A 122 64.58 -22.93 20.91
CA ALA A 122 63.77 -21.79 20.51
C ALA A 122 62.38 -22.22 19.97
N ARG A 123 62.24 -23.46 19.50
CA ARG A 123 61.00 -24.03 18.97
C ARG A 123 60.31 -24.98 19.93
N GLU A 124 61.03 -25.54 20.91
CA GLU A 124 60.50 -26.43 21.94
C GLU A 124 59.32 -25.78 22.67
N CYS A 125 58.23 -26.52 22.89
CA CYS A 125 57.04 -26.03 23.59
C CYS A 125 56.84 -26.65 24.98
N PHE A 126 57.54 -27.73 25.31
CA PHE A 126 57.47 -28.35 26.64
C PHE A 126 58.52 -27.79 27.60
N PRO A 127 58.10 -27.27 28.78
CA PRO A 127 59.01 -26.98 29.87
C PRO A 127 59.85 -28.21 30.25
N PRO A 128 61.15 -28.05 30.58
CA PRO A 128 62.04 -29.16 30.94
C PRO A 128 61.46 -30.05 32.06
N ALA A 129 60.77 -29.48 33.04
CA ALA A 129 60.16 -30.20 34.16
C ALA A 129 59.06 -31.15 33.70
N LEU A 130 58.47 -31.00 32.51
CA LEU A 130 57.54 -32.01 31.97
C LEU A 130 58.23 -33.28 31.49
N ARG A 131 59.54 -33.20 31.17
CA ARG A 131 60.32 -34.26 30.51
C ARG A 131 61.09 -35.18 31.49
N VAL A 132 61.26 -34.77 32.74
CA VAL A 132 62.03 -35.51 33.76
C VAL A 132 61.15 -36.49 34.55
N VAL A 133 61.64 -37.66 34.95
CA VAL A 133 60.98 -38.52 35.97
C VAL A 133 61.61 -38.26 37.34
N THR A 134 60.78 -38.26 38.39
CA THR A 134 61.20 -38.26 39.79
C THR A 134 61.01 -39.67 40.35
N ASP A 135 61.98 -40.55 40.15
CA ASP A 135 62.24 -41.62 41.11
C ASP A 135 63.75 -41.60 41.43
N PRO A 136 64.16 -41.10 42.61
CA PRO A 136 65.57 -41.02 42.99
C PRO A 136 66.25 -42.39 43.18
N THR A 137 65.54 -43.50 42.98
CA THR A 137 66.01 -44.85 43.29
C THR A 137 66.23 -45.78 42.09
N GLU A 138 65.87 -45.37 40.87
CA GLU A 138 66.14 -46.14 39.65
C GLU A 138 66.89 -45.28 38.61
N ASP A 139 68.20 -45.51 38.50
CA ASP A 139 69.16 -44.78 37.64
C ASP A 139 69.01 -45.10 36.13
N ASP A 140 67.93 -45.78 35.72
CA ASP A 140 67.78 -46.32 34.35
C ASP A 140 66.38 -46.11 33.73
N SER A 141 65.58 -45.17 34.26
CA SER A 141 64.25 -44.88 33.70
C SER A 141 64.34 -44.07 32.39
N MET A 142 63.76 -44.58 31.30
CA MET A 142 63.65 -43.84 30.02
C MET A 142 62.83 -42.55 30.17
N PRO A 143 63.19 -41.46 29.46
CA PRO A 143 62.39 -40.23 29.42
C PRO A 143 60.97 -40.52 28.93
N ILE A 144 59.97 -40.00 29.64
CA ILE A 144 58.58 -40.01 29.16
C ILE A 144 58.45 -38.88 28.14
N GLU A 145 58.04 -39.21 26.91
CA GLU A 145 57.59 -38.19 25.97
C GLU A 145 56.17 -37.73 26.35
N PRO A 146 55.98 -36.49 26.86
CA PRO A 146 54.67 -36.05 27.28
C PRO A 146 53.75 -35.88 26.06
N VAL A 147 52.61 -36.56 26.06
CA VAL A 147 51.60 -36.40 25.01
C VAL A 147 50.76 -35.14 25.29
N GLY A 148 51.03 -34.08 24.55
CA GLY A 148 50.31 -32.82 24.64
C GLY A 148 49.00 -32.79 23.84
N LEU A 149 48.04 -31.99 24.32
CA LEU A 149 46.80 -31.65 23.62
C LEU A 149 47.02 -30.42 22.74
N ASP A 150 47.14 -30.60 21.43
CA ASP A 150 47.39 -29.50 20.49
C ASP A 150 46.10 -28.81 20.04
N VAL A 151 45.91 -27.56 20.48
CA VAL A 151 44.71 -26.76 20.14
C VAL A 151 44.70 -26.27 18.69
N ARG A 152 45.84 -26.36 17.99
CA ARG A 152 45.97 -26.00 16.57
C ARG A 152 45.40 -27.11 15.69
N VAL A 153 45.47 -28.35 16.17
CA VAL A 153 44.96 -29.55 15.49
C VAL A 153 43.54 -29.87 15.92
N ASP A 154 43.28 -29.86 17.22
CA ASP A 154 41.98 -30.20 17.79
C ASP A 154 41.16 -28.93 18.13
N GLY A 155 39.92 -28.86 17.64
CA GLY A 155 39.01 -27.75 17.95
C GLY A 155 38.55 -27.75 19.42
N LYS A 156 38.08 -26.58 19.91
CA LYS A 156 37.63 -26.34 21.30
C LYS A 156 36.90 -27.52 21.94
N ALA A 157 35.85 -28.03 21.30
CA ALA A 157 35.00 -29.06 21.88
C ALA A 157 35.78 -30.36 22.17
N ARG A 158 36.71 -30.73 21.29
CA ARG A 158 37.52 -31.94 21.43
C ARG A 158 38.58 -31.78 22.52
N ILE A 159 39.24 -30.63 22.59
CA ILE A 159 40.17 -30.29 23.68
C ILE A 159 39.47 -30.33 25.04
N CYS A 160 38.29 -29.71 25.16
CA CYS A 160 37.51 -29.72 26.40
C CYS A 160 37.13 -31.14 26.81
N ALA A 161 36.68 -31.97 25.87
CA ALA A 161 36.32 -33.36 26.13
C ALA A 161 37.55 -34.21 26.51
N ARG A 162 38.72 -34.01 25.89
CA ARG A 162 39.96 -34.71 26.26
C ARG A 162 40.45 -34.32 27.66
N LEU A 163 40.42 -33.01 27.98
CA LEU A 163 40.75 -32.52 29.33
C LEU A 163 39.76 -33.02 30.38
N ALA A 164 38.46 -32.92 30.10
CA ALA A 164 37.40 -33.42 30.98
C ALA A 164 37.54 -34.93 31.23
N ALA A 165 37.82 -35.72 30.19
CA ALA A 165 38.05 -37.15 30.32
C ALA A 165 39.26 -37.47 31.20
N GLY A 166 40.37 -36.76 31.00
CA GLY A 166 41.58 -36.92 31.82
C GLY A 166 41.38 -36.55 33.29
N ILE A 167 40.72 -35.42 33.55
CA ILE A 167 40.38 -34.91 34.89
C ILE A 167 39.45 -35.90 35.61
N LEU A 168 38.35 -36.29 34.97
CA LEU A 168 37.35 -37.19 35.56
C LEU A 168 37.79 -38.67 35.58
N GLY A 169 38.87 -39.02 34.88
CA GLY A 169 39.36 -40.40 34.78
C GLY A 169 38.45 -41.32 33.95
N VAL A 170 37.74 -40.78 32.96
CA VAL A 170 36.82 -41.54 32.09
C VAL A 170 37.37 -41.69 30.67
N ASP A 171 36.83 -42.66 29.93
CA ASP A 171 37.19 -42.84 28.52
C ASP A 171 36.74 -41.65 27.65
N PHE A 172 37.65 -41.14 26.82
CA PHE A 172 37.40 -39.98 25.96
C PHE A 172 36.35 -40.26 24.89
N ASN A 173 36.36 -41.45 24.26
CA ASN A 173 35.40 -41.78 23.20
C ASN A 173 33.99 -41.82 23.77
N ASP A 174 33.83 -42.37 24.97
CA ASP A 174 32.56 -42.44 25.70
C ASP A 174 31.97 -41.07 26.01
N LEU A 175 32.81 -40.11 26.40
CA LEU A 175 32.42 -38.72 26.65
C LEU A 175 32.11 -37.99 25.34
N TRP A 176 32.99 -38.11 24.35
CA TRP A 176 32.92 -37.43 23.06
C TRP A 176 31.71 -37.83 22.22
N GLN A 177 31.41 -39.13 22.15
CA GLN A 177 30.25 -39.64 21.42
C GLN A 177 28.93 -39.14 22.02
N ARG A 178 28.86 -38.95 23.34
CA ARG A 178 27.65 -38.43 24.02
C ARG A 178 27.48 -36.93 23.77
N ASP A 179 28.55 -36.15 23.82
CA ASP A 179 28.52 -34.72 23.52
C ASP A 179 28.13 -34.44 22.07
N ARG A 180 28.71 -35.19 21.13
CA ARG A 180 28.38 -35.07 19.71
C ARG A 180 26.91 -35.37 19.43
N ARG A 181 26.37 -36.45 20.00
CA ARG A 181 24.94 -36.79 19.89
C ARG A 181 24.03 -35.68 20.42
N ARG A 182 24.40 -35.01 21.51
CA ARG A 182 23.64 -33.87 22.06
C ARG A 182 23.69 -32.63 21.17
N ALA A 183 24.83 -32.35 20.56
CA ALA A 183 24.97 -31.22 19.63
C ALA A 183 24.13 -31.45 18.38
N GLU A 184 24.22 -32.64 17.79
CA GLU A 184 23.44 -33.02 16.60
C GLU A 184 21.94 -33.03 16.88
N ALA A 185 21.50 -33.55 18.03
CA ALA A 185 20.08 -33.54 18.42
C ALA A 185 19.52 -32.12 18.59
N ARG A 186 20.31 -31.20 19.18
CA ARG A 186 19.93 -29.79 19.30
C ARG A 186 19.80 -29.14 17.93
N GLN A 187 20.77 -29.36 17.05
CA GLN A 187 20.75 -28.80 15.69
C GLN A 187 19.56 -29.31 14.87
N ARG A 188 19.25 -30.62 14.94
CA ARG A 188 18.08 -31.21 14.25
C ARG A 188 16.76 -30.60 14.76
N ARG A 189 16.62 -30.40 16.07
CA ARG A 189 15.43 -29.76 16.65
C ARG A 189 15.25 -28.32 16.17
N THR A 190 16.32 -27.52 16.16
CA THR A 190 16.25 -26.13 15.68
C THR A 190 15.87 -26.06 14.21
N ILE A 191 16.44 -26.93 13.36
CA ILE A 191 16.11 -26.99 11.93
C ILE A 191 14.64 -27.40 11.73
N MET A 192 14.14 -28.40 12.44
CA MET A 192 12.73 -28.80 12.35
C MET A 192 11.78 -27.66 12.71
N VAL A 193 12.04 -26.96 13.82
CA VAL A 193 11.21 -25.81 14.25
C VAL A 193 11.22 -24.70 13.20
N LEU A 194 12.40 -24.32 12.70
CA LEU A 194 12.52 -23.29 11.66
C LEU A 194 11.79 -23.69 10.37
N SER A 195 11.89 -24.95 9.96
CA SER A 195 11.21 -25.45 8.75
C SER A 195 9.67 -25.41 8.88
N ALA A 196 9.14 -25.71 10.06
CA ALA A 196 7.70 -25.65 10.32
C ALA A 196 7.19 -24.21 10.27
N VAL A 197 7.91 -23.28 10.88
CA VAL A 197 7.58 -21.84 10.86
C VAL A 197 7.59 -21.30 9.43
N SER A 198 8.63 -21.60 8.64
CA SER A 198 8.71 -21.17 7.24
C SER A 198 7.54 -21.67 6.39
N THR A 199 7.10 -22.91 6.60
CA THR A 199 5.93 -23.47 5.88
C THR A 199 4.65 -22.70 6.20
N VAL A 200 4.42 -22.35 7.47
CA VAL A 200 3.25 -21.56 7.88
C VAL A 200 3.27 -20.18 7.23
N PHE A 201 4.42 -19.50 7.23
CA PHE A 201 4.57 -18.20 6.56
C PHE A 201 4.33 -18.28 5.05
N ALA A 202 4.79 -19.35 4.39
CA ALA A 202 4.54 -19.55 2.96
C ALA A 202 3.05 -19.71 2.65
N VAL A 203 2.31 -20.50 3.43
CA VAL A 203 0.86 -20.68 3.26
C VAL A 203 0.11 -19.36 3.52
N LEU A 204 0.49 -18.60 4.55
CA LEU A 204 -0.09 -17.29 4.83
C LEU A 204 0.19 -16.27 3.71
N ALA A 205 1.38 -16.28 3.12
CA ALA A 205 1.72 -15.41 1.99
C ALA A 205 0.88 -15.76 0.75
N ILE A 206 0.74 -17.04 0.42
CA ILE A 206 -0.07 -17.50 -0.73
C ILE A 206 -1.54 -17.11 -0.55
N THR A 207 -2.10 -17.33 0.64
CA THR A 207 -3.50 -16.98 0.94
C THR A 207 -3.74 -15.47 0.90
N ALA A 208 -2.82 -14.66 1.44
CA ALA A 208 -2.90 -13.20 1.35
C ALA A 208 -2.88 -12.71 -0.11
N ILE A 209 -2.00 -13.27 -0.95
CA ILE A 209 -1.94 -12.95 -2.39
C ILE A 209 -3.27 -13.32 -3.09
N ALA A 210 -3.81 -14.51 -2.82
CA ALA A 210 -5.06 -14.98 -3.42
C ALA A 210 -6.27 -14.10 -3.05
N LEU A 211 -6.38 -13.71 -1.78
CA LEU A 211 -7.41 -12.78 -1.30
C LEU A 211 -7.24 -11.39 -1.93
N GLY A 212 -6.01 -10.89 -2.03
CA GLY A 212 -5.70 -9.61 -2.67
C GLY A 212 -6.10 -9.57 -4.15
N VAL A 213 -5.82 -10.64 -4.90
CA VAL A 213 -6.23 -10.74 -6.31
C VAL A 213 -7.75 -10.82 -6.46
N SER A 214 -8.42 -11.60 -5.61
CA SER A 214 -9.88 -11.74 -5.61
C SER A 214 -10.58 -10.41 -5.31
N ALA A 215 -10.09 -9.65 -4.32
CA ALA A 215 -10.61 -8.34 -3.98
C ALA A 215 -10.51 -7.34 -5.16
N ARG A 216 -9.38 -7.34 -5.89
CA ARG A 216 -9.20 -6.50 -7.07
C ARG A 216 -10.16 -6.87 -8.20
N ARG A 217 -10.39 -8.16 -8.45
CA ARG A 217 -11.33 -8.64 -9.47
C ARG A 217 -12.76 -8.23 -9.14
N ASN A 218 -13.19 -8.44 -7.90
CA ASN A 218 -14.53 -8.06 -7.46
C ASN A 218 -14.77 -6.55 -7.57
N ALA A 219 -13.78 -5.74 -7.21
CA ALA A 219 -13.87 -4.28 -7.35
C ALA A 219 -13.96 -3.83 -8.82
N ALA A 220 -13.22 -4.49 -9.72
CA ALA A 220 -13.29 -4.20 -11.16
C ALA A 220 -14.65 -4.57 -11.76
N GLU A 221 -15.22 -5.71 -11.36
CA GLU A 221 -16.53 -6.15 -11.82
C GLU A 221 -17.64 -5.23 -11.32
N ALA A 222 -17.60 -4.82 -10.05
CA ALA A 222 -18.56 -3.87 -9.49
C ALA A 222 -18.56 -2.52 -10.23
N ARG A 223 -17.38 -2.03 -10.65
CA ARG A 223 -17.27 -0.81 -11.46
C ARG A 223 -17.90 -0.97 -12.83
N ARG A 224 -17.61 -2.08 -13.52
CA ARG A 224 -18.20 -2.38 -14.83
C ARG A 224 -19.72 -2.48 -14.76
N GLN A 225 -20.25 -3.13 -13.73
CA GLN A 225 -21.69 -3.23 -13.53
C GLN A 225 -22.32 -1.87 -13.24
N ALA A 226 -21.66 -1.01 -12.46
CA ALA A 226 -22.11 0.36 -12.23
C ALA A 226 -22.13 1.18 -13.53
N GLU A 227 -21.07 1.10 -14.34
CA GLU A 227 -20.99 1.79 -15.64
C GLU A 227 -22.09 1.31 -16.59
N ILE A 228 -22.27 0.00 -16.75
CA ILE A 228 -23.34 -0.58 -17.59
C ILE A 228 -24.72 -0.15 -17.08
N ALA A 229 -24.96 -0.19 -15.77
CA ALA A 229 -26.24 0.22 -15.19
C ALA A 229 -26.51 1.72 -15.41
N THR A 230 -25.48 2.57 -15.31
CA THR A 230 -25.62 4.00 -15.62
C THR A 230 -25.91 4.26 -17.09
N ALA A 231 -25.21 3.56 -18.00
CA ALA A 231 -25.43 3.67 -19.44
C ALA A 231 -26.84 3.19 -19.82
N ALA A 232 -27.26 2.03 -19.32
CA ALA A 232 -28.61 1.49 -19.55
C ALA A 232 -29.70 2.42 -18.99
N ARG A 233 -29.47 3.05 -17.83
CA ARG A 233 -30.40 4.03 -17.27
C ARG A 233 -30.51 5.28 -18.15
N ILE A 234 -29.38 5.79 -18.66
CA ILE A 234 -29.38 6.95 -19.57
C ILE A 234 -30.14 6.59 -20.85
N GLU A 235 -29.90 5.41 -21.42
CA GLU A 235 -30.56 4.96 -22.64
C GLU A 235 -32.07 4.81 -22.45
N LEU A 236 -32.51 4.12 -21.39
CA LEU A 236 -33.94 4.00 -21.06
C LEU A 236 -34.58 5.37 -20.82
N GLN A 237 -33.87 6.29 -20.18
CA GLN A 237 -34.39 7.64 -19.95
C GLN A 237 -34.55 8.41 -21.26
N ARG A 238 -33.65 8.23 -22.23
CA ARG A 238 -33.75 8.80 -23.58
C ARG A 238 -34.94 8.23 -24.35
N GLU A 239 -35.08 6.91 -24.39
CA GLU A 239 -36.22 6.22 -25.04
C GLU A 239 -37.57 6.66 -24.44
N TYR A 240 -37.61 6.77 -23.12
CA TYR A 240 -38.79 7.21 -22.40
C TYR A 240 -39.15 8.69 -22.66
N LEU A 241 -38.15 9.57 -22.81
CA LEU A 241 -38.37 10.96 -23.20
C LEU A 241 -38.94 11.07 -24.61
N SER A 242 -38.45 10.26 -25.56
CA SER A 242 -39.01 10.21 -26.91
C SER A 242 -40.49 9.79 -26.88
N MET A 243 -40.83 8.73 -26.15
CA MET A 243 -42.21 8.24 -26.07
C MET A 243 -43.19 9.26 -25.45
N ILE A 244 -42.78 9.99 -24.40
CA ILE A 244 -43.66 11.00 -23.77
C ILE A 244 -43.73 12.28 -24.60
N GLY A 245 -42.63 12.69 -25.23
CA GLY A 245 -42.57 13.85 -26.11
C GLY A 245 -43.61 13.75 -27.23
N GLU A 246 -43.68 12.59 -27.87
CA GLU A 246 -44.67 12.31 -28.92
C GLU A 246 -46.11 12.52 -28.42
N SER A 247 -46.48 12.03 -27.24
CA SER A 247 -47.84 12.18 -26.73
C SER A 247 -48.19 13.61 -26.30
N ALA A 248 -47.24 14.31 -25.66
CA ALA A 248 -47.46 15.64 -25.11
C ALA A 248 -47.59 16.70 -26.22
N ILE A 249 -46.77 16.62 -27.26
CA ILE A 249 -46.79 17.62 -28.33
C ILE A 249 -47.80 17.24 -29.42
N ASN A 250 -48.20 15.98 -29.57
CA ASN A 250 -49.45 15.64 -30.29
C ASN A 250 -50.68 16.39 -29.72
N GLN A 251 -50.67 16.80 -28.45
CA GLN A 251 -51.72 17.64 -27.88
C GLN A 251 -51.53 19.13 -28.14
N VAL A 252 -50.29 19.63 -28.20
CA VAL A 252 -50.00 20.98 -28.72
C VAL A 252 -50.53 21.08 -30.16
N LEU A 253 -50.20 20.07 -30.98
CA LEU A 253 -50.74 19.88 -32.33
C LEU A 253 -52.27 19.82 -32.32
N ALA A 254 -52.89 19.17 -31.31
CA ALA A 254 -54.35 19.00 -31.17
C ALA A 254 -55.12 20.32 -30.92
N ASN A 255 -54.45 21.37 -30.44
CA ASN A 255 -55.07 22.65 -30.09
C ASN A 255 -55.10 23.69 -31.24
N GLY A 256 -54.72 23.30 -32.47
CA GLY A 256 -54.83 24.16 -33.65
C GLY A 256 -53.59 25.00 -33.95
N ASN A 257 -52.46 24.70 -33.31
CA ASN A 257 -51.19 25.35 -33.56
C ASN A 257 -50.33 24.51 -34.51
N ASP A 258 -49.77 25.13 -35.55
CA ASP A 258 -48.85 24.49 -36.50
C ASP A 258 -47.40 24.67 -36.00
N PRO A 259 -46.66 23.59 -35.69
CA PRO A 259 -45.26 23.70 -35.30
C PRO A 259 -44.40 23.96 -36.54
N GLY A 260 -43.24 24.60 -36.35
CA GLY A 260 -42.24 24.71 -37.41
C GLY A 260 -41.43 23.43 -37.60
N ALA A 261 -40.63 23.31 -38.65
CA ALA A 261 -39.67 22.21 -38.76
C ALA A 261 -38.30 22.59 -38.16
N LEU A 262 -37.55 21.58 -37.71
CA LEU A 262 -36.15 21.68 -37.32
C LEU A 262 -35.27 20.99 -38.37
N THR A 263 -34.16 21.63 -38.70
CA THR A 263 -33.01 20.97 -39.32
C THR A 263 -31.91 20.79 -38.29
N ILE A 264 -31.21 19.66 -38.41
CA ILE A 264 -30.24 19.19 -37.43
C ILE A 264 -28.94 18.84 -38.15
N SER A 265 -27.85 19.48 -37.71
CA SER A 265 -26.50 19.10 -38.09
C SER A 265 -26.08 17.85 -37.31
N SER A 266 -25.53 16.86 -38.02
CA SER A 266 -25.12 15.56 -37.46
C SER A 266 -26.25 14.82 -36.73
N PRO A 267 -27.25 14.27 -37.45
CA PRO A 267 -28.41 13.59 -36.84
C PRO A 267 -28.06 12.46 -35.85
N VAL A 268 -26.88 11.86 -35.97
CA VAL A 268 -26.38 10.82 -35.06
C VAL A 268 -26.14 11.30 -33.62
N ASP A 269 -25.92 12.61 -33.44
CA ASP A 269 -25.71 13.22 -32.13
C ASP A 269 -27.03 13.61 -31.45
N TRP A 270 -28.14 13.55 -32.18
CA TRP A 270 -29.45 13.99 -31.75
C TRP A 270 -30.41 12.83 -31.60
N ILE A 271 -31.21 12.90 -30.54
CA ILE A 271 -32.36 12.05 -30.33
C ILE A 271 -33.55 12.85 -30.85
N ILE A 272 -34.11 12.40 -31.97
CA ILE A 272 -35.37 12.93 -32.48
C ILE A 272 -36.45 12.46 -31.52
N LEU A 273 -36.98 13.40 -30.73
CA LEU A 273 -38.08 13.09 -29.82
C LEU A 273 -39.39 13.00 -30.59
N MET A 274 -39.48 13.70 -31.73
CA MET A 274 -40.62 13.66 -32.63
C MET A 274 -40.29 14.07 -34.05
N GLU A 275 -40.95 13.38 -34.98
CA GLU A 275 -40.93 13.67 -36.39
C GLU A 275 -42.29 13.40 -37.03
N ARG A 276 -42.55 14.07 -38.15
CA ARG A 276 -43.73 13.86 -38.99
C ARG A 276 -43.33 14.16 -40.42
N ARG A 277 -43.57 13.21 -41.33
CA ARG A 277 -43.22 13.35 -42.75
C ARG A 277 -41.75 13.76 -42.97
N GLN A 278 -40.84 13.19 -42.15
CA GLN A 278 -39.40 13.44 -42.20
C GLN A 278 -38.93 14.82 -41.69
N ASN A 279 -39.84 15.66 -41.17
CA ASN A 279 -39.48 16.89 -40.48
C ASN A 279 -39.45 16.63 -38.97
N ALA A 280 -38.36 17.02 -38.30
CA ALA A 280 -38.25 16.94 -36.84
C ALA A 280 -38.89 18.17 -36.18
N PHE A 281 -39.54 17.98 -35.03
CA PHE A 281 -40.20 19.08 -34.27
C PHE A 281 -39.62 19.27 -32.89
N ALA A 282 -39.04 18.22 -32.33
CA ALA A 282 -38.33 18.29 -31.08
C ALA A 282 -37.16 17.32 -31.14
N ALA A 283 -36.00 17.80 -30.70
CA ALA A 283 -34.80 16.99 -30.66
C ALA A 283 -33.98 17.35 -29.43
N ALA A 284 -33.35 16.33 -28.86
CA ALA A 284 -32.53 16.44 -27.68
C ALA A 284 -31.13 15.89 -27.94
N ARG A 285 -30.10 16.47 -27.34
CA ARG A 285 -28.74 15.94 -27.37
C ARG A 285 -28.00 16.17 -26.05
N ASP A 286 -27.00 15.36 -25.79
CA ASP A 286 -25.93 15.76 -24.88
C ASP A 286 -24.98 16.72 -25.64
N PHE A 287 -24.40 17.68 -24.93
CA PHE A 287 -23.46 18.66 -25.46
C PHE A 287 -22.38 18.97 -24.41
N GLY A 288 -21.18 18.42 -24.60
CA GLY A 288 -20.16 18.41 -23.55
C GLY A 288 -20.64 17.60 -22.34
N LEU A 289 -20.66 18.23 -21.16
CA LEU A 289 -21.21 17.65 -19.94
C LEU A 289 -22.71 17.95 -19.74
N GLY A 290 -23.27 18.88 -20.53
CA GLY A 290 -24.65 19.34 -20.41
C GLY A 290 -25.57 18.80 -21.50
N ARG A 291 -26.74 19.41 -21.62
CA ARG A 291 -27.87 18.89 -22.41
C ARG A 291 -28.63 20.00 -23.11
N VAL A 292 -29.08 19.73 -24.33
CA VAL A 292 -29.89 20.66 -25.12
C VAL A 292 -31.17 19.98 -25.54
N LEU A 293 -32.28 20.69 -25.42
CA LEU A 293 -33.56 20.34 -26.04
C LEU A 293 -34.02 21.51 -26.90
N ALA A 294 -34.25 21.25 -28.18
CA ALA A 294 -34.88 22.19 -29.11
C ALA A 294 -36.30 21.73 -29.42
N VAL A 295 -37.26 22.65 -29.43
CA VAL A 295 -38.66 22.40 -29.77
C VAL A 295 -39.14 23.49 -30.74
N ALA A 296 -39.83 23.09 -31.80
CA ALA A 296 -40.32 23.97 -32.86
C ALA A 296 -41.71 24.56 -32.59
N HIS A 297 -42.02 24.76 -31.31
CA HIS A 297 -43.19 25.52 -30.89
C HIS A 297 -43.03 26.00 -29.43
N ASP A 298 -43.14 27.30 -29.20
CA ASP A 298 -43.05 27.98 -27.89
C ASP A 298 -44.21 27.62 -26.94
N GLY A 299 -45.39 27.31 -27.48
CA GLY A 299 -46.55 26.77 -26.75
C GLY A 299 -46.26 25.55 -25.86
N VAL A 300 -45.14 24.85 -26.05
CA VAL A 300 -44.66 23.84 -25.08
C VAL A 300 -44.35 24.46 -23.71
N LEU A 301 -43.90 25.72 -23.67
CA LEU A 301 -43.56 26.48 -22.45
C LEU A 301 -44.77 27.12 -21.77
N GLN A 302 -45.91 27.17 -22.46
CA GLN A 302 -47.15 27.70 -21.88
C GLN A 302 -47.83 26.69 -20.95
N GLY A 303 -47.33 25.44 -20.95
CA GLY A 303 -48.01 24.29 -20.36
C GLY A 303 -49.23 23.97 -21.21
N VAL A 304 -49.25 22.81 -21.87
CA VAL A 304 -50.52 22.31 -22.43
C VAL A 304 -51.53 22.28 -21.28
N ARG A 305 -52.79 22.70 -21.50
CA ARG A 305 -53.88 22.51 -20.51
C ARG A 305 -54.21 21.01 -20.37
N SER A 306 -53.22 20.17 -20.09
CA SER A 306 -53.29 18.73 -20.00
C SER A 306 -52.22 18.21 -19.04
N THR A 307 -52.57 17.13 -18.35
CA THR A 307 -51.66 16.41 -17.44
C THR A 307 -50.46 15.78 -18.15
N ARG A 308 -50.54 15.56 -19.47
CA ARG A 308 -49.45 14.97 -20.28
C ARG A 308 -48.38 16.00 -20.62
N GLY A 309 -48.76 17.25 -20.93
CA GLY A 309 -47.81 18.35 -21.17
C GLY A 309 -46.98 18.67 -19.93
N ASP A 310 -47.64 18.76 -18.77
CA ASP A 310 -46.97 18.97 -17.48
C ASP A 310 -45.97 17.84 -17.17
N ALA A 311 -46.36 16.58 -17.43
CA ALA A 311 -45.49 15.42 -17.22
C ALA A 311 -44.27 15.41 -18.17
N PHE A 312 -44.44 15.84 -19.42
CA PHE A 312 -43.34 16.00 -20.36
C PHE A 312 -42.37 17.07 -19.87
N LEU A 313 -42.84 18.28 -19.60
CA LEU A 313 -42.01 19.39 -19.13
C LEU A 313 -41.26 19.04 -17.85
N ARG A 314 -41.92 18.42 -16.87
CA ARG A 314 -41.27 18.00 -15.62
C ARG A 314 -40.09 17.07 -15.86
N ARG A 315 -40.23 16.12 -16.78
CA ARG A 315 -39.18 15.14 -17.12
C ARG A 315 -38.08 15.77 -17.95
N THR A 316 -38.44 16.62 -18.90
CA THR A 316 -37.53 17.42 -19.70
C THR A 316 -36.63 18.28 -18.83
N ILE A 317 -37.19 19.07 -17.91
CA ILE A 317 -36.41 19.94 -17.02
C ILE A 317 -35.52 19.10 -16.08
N GLY A 318 -36.04 17.99 -15.54
CA GLY A 318 -35.23 17.07 -14.74
C GLY A 318 -34.09 16.41 -15.53
N TRP A 319 -34.29 16.12 -16.81
CA TRP A 319 -33.25 15.63 -17.71
C TRP A 319 -32.24 16.73 -18.02
N LEU A 320 -32.67 17.93 -18.43
CA LEU A 320 -31.78 19.06 -18.73
C LEU A 320 -30.89 19.43 -17.54
N ARG A 321 -31.45 19.46 -16.33
CA ARG A 321 -30.69 19.74 -15.09
C ARG A 321 -29.59 18.71 -14.80
N GLY A 322 -29.79 17.46 -15.23
CA GLY A 322 -28.87 16.37 -14.91
C GLY A 322 -28.79 16.06 -13.41
N PRO A 323 -27.85 15.19 -12.98
CA PRO A 323 -27.80 14.73 -11.59
C PRO A 323 -27.17 15.74 -10.61
N VAL A 324 -26.27 16.62 -11.09
CA VAL A 324 -25.35 17.39 -10.21
C VAL A 324 -25.69 18.89 -10.12
N ARG A 325 -26.26 19.52 -11.15
CA ARG A 325 -26.50 20.98 -11.19
C ARG A 325 -27.49 21.44 -10.10
N PRO A 326 -27.56 22.71 -9.71
CA PRO A 326 -28.60 23.17 -8.77
C PRO A 326 -30.03 22.92 -9.30
N GLN A 327 -31.01 22.82 -8.40
CA GLN A 327 -32.44 22.80 -8.76
C GLN A 327 -32.94 24.22 -9.04
N SER A 328 -32.32 24.89 -10.01
CA SER A 328 -32.62 26.27 -10.38
C SER A 328 -32.88 26.37 -11.88
N VAL A 329 -33.84 27.20 -12.25
CA VAL A 329 -34.21 27.51 -13.63
C VAL A 329 -34.11 29.00 -13.84
N LEU A 330 -33.30 29.39 -14.82
CA LEU A 330 -33.25 30.75 -15.35
C LEU A 330 -34.10 30.80 -16.62
N ILE A 331 -35.02 31.77 -16.71
CA ILE A 331 -35.84 31.98 -17.91
C ILE A 331 -35.42 33.29 -18.56
N ALA A 332 -35.03 33.24 -19.83
CA ALA A 332 -34.67 34.41 -20.61
C ALA A 332 -35.90 35.32 -20.83
N SER A 333 -35.73 36.62 -20.65
CA SER A 333 -36.80 37.63 -20.77
C SER A 333 -36.30 38.98 -21.34
N GLY A 334 -35.07 39.03 -21.85
CA GLY A 334 -34.41 40.26 -22.32
C GLY A 334 -34.46 40.47 -23.83
N HIS A 335 -34.94 39.49 -24.60
CA HIS A 335 -34.87 39.45 -26.06
C HIS A 335 -36.26 39.42 -26.71
N CYS A 336 -37.22 40.11 -26.08
CA CYS A 336 -38.63 40.09 -26.50
C CYS A 336 -39.15 38.67 -26.71
N GLU A 337 -38.72 37.74 -25.86
CA GLU A 337 -39.12 36.36 -25.97
C GLU A 337 -40.63 36.30 -25.83
N TRP A 338 -41.28 35.58 -26.75
CA TRP A 338 -42.67 35.19 -26.62
C TRP A 338 -42.77 34.11 -25.54
N VAL A 339 -42.57 34.57 -24.33
CA VAL A 339 -42.89 33.94 -23.07
C VAL A 339 -43.99 34.86 -22.54
N PRO A 340 -45.16 34.36 -22.12
CA PRO A 340 -46.20 35.21 -21.59
C PRO A 340 -45.80 35.75 -20.19
N ASN A 341 -44.69 36.48 -20.10
CA ASN A 341 -44.16 37.08 -18.88
C ASN A 341 -45.17 38.07 -18.27
N ASP A 342 -46.07 38.63 -19.09
CA ASP A 342 -47.14 39.54 -18.68
C ASP A 342 -48.56 38.98 -18.87
N ALA A 343 -48.73 37.70 -19.26
CA ALA A 343 -50.07 37.11 -19.29
C ALA A 343 -50.44 36.62 -17.88
N PRO A 344 -51.61 37.00 -17.33
CA PRO A 344 -52.08 36.57 -16.01
C PRO A 344 -52.13 35.04 -15.81
N ASP A 345 -52.07 34.27 -16.90
CA ASP A 345 -52.28 32.82 -16.95
C ASP A 345 -51.01 32.00 -17.25
N TRP A 346 -49.79 32.58 -17.23
CA TRP A 346 -48.58 31.79 -17.47
C TRP A 346 -48.23 30.87 -16.29
N ARG A 347 -48.40 29.56 -16.48
CA ARG A 347 -48.33 28.56 -15.41
C ARG A 347 -46.93 28.00 -15.14
N LEU A 348 -45.99 28.12 -16.08
CA LEU A 348 -44.70 27.42 -16.00
C LEU A 348 -43.88 27.79 -14.76
N PRO A 349 -43.71 29.06 -14.36
CA PRO A 349 -42.95 29.41 -13.16
C PRO A 349 -43.53 28.79 -11.89
N THR A 350 -44.87 28.76 -11.79
CA THR A 350 -45.57 28.12 -10.67
C THR A 350 -45.37 26.61 -10.67
N LEU A 351 -45.53 25.95 -11.83
CA LEU A 351 -45.29 24.50 -11.96
C LEU A 351 -43.85 24.11 -11.60
N LEU A 352 -42.86 24.89 -12.03
CA LEU A 352 -41.45 24.66 -11.71
C LEU A 352 -41.20 24.76 -10.20
N ARG A 353 -41.77 25.77 -9.53
CA ARG A 353 -41.71 25.91 -8.06
C ARG A 353 -42.38 24.74 -7.35
N ASP A 354 -43.54 24.30 -7.82
CA ASP A 354 -44.24 23.12 -7.28
C ASP A 354 -43.42 21.84 -7.45
N TRP A 355 -42.58 21.77 -8.50
CA TRP A 355 -41.64 20.67 -8.71
C TRP A 355 -40.32 20.83 -7.94
N GLY A 356 -40.18 21.88 -7.14
CA GLY A 356 -39.06 22.12 -6.24
C GLY A 356 -37.90 22.92 -6.84
N TYR A 357 -38.11 23.63 -7.95
CA TYR A 357 -37.08 24.48 -8.55
C TYR A 357 -37.16 25.92 -8.03
N SER A 358 -36.00 26.55 -7.80
CA SER A 358 -35.94 28.01 -7.73
C SER A 358 -36.03 28.57 -9.15
N VAL A 359 -36.82 29.63 -9.35
CA VAL A 359 -37.09 30.20 -10.67
C VAL A 359 -36.76 31.68 -10.66
N SER A 360 -35.88 32.10 -11.57
CA SER A 360 -35.49 33.49 -11.82
C SER A 360 -35.64 33.83 -13.30
N THR A 361 -35.74 35.12 -13.61
CA THR A 361 -35.77 35.64 -14.98
C THR A 361 -34.50 36.44 -15.27
N ALA A 362 -34.06 36.44 -16.52
CA ALA A 362 -32.92 37.24 -17.00
C ALA A 362 -33.45 38.32 -17.97
N PRO A 363 -33.78 39.52 -17.48
CA PRO A 363 -34.22 40.65 -18.32
C PRO A 363 -33.04 41.41 -18.97
N GLU A 364 -31.82 41.14 -18.53
CA GLU A 364 -30.58 41.73 -19.02
C GLU A 364 -29.76 40.69 -19.81
N LEU A 365 -28.51 41.03 -20.16
CA LEU A 365 -27.58 40.16 -20.90
C LEU A 365 -27.40 38.80 -20.22
N ILE A 366 -27.41 37.74 -21.03
CA ILE A 366 -27.16 36.36 -20.56
C ILE A 366 -25.66 36.05 -20.63
N ASP A 367 -24.91 36.54 -19.65
CA ASP A 367 -23.47 36.29 -19.50
C ASP A 367 -23.14 35.13 -18.54
N ASP A 368 -21.85 34.87 -18.34
CA ASP A 368 -21.38 33.80 -17.43
C ASP A 368 -21.83 34.05 -15.97
N ALA A 369 -21.97 35.32 -15.55
CA ALA A 369 -22.40 35.67 -14.20
C ALA A 369 -23.90 35.36 -14.01
N ALA A 370 -24.74 35.72 -14.97
CA ALA A 370 -26.16 35.39 -14.99
C ALA A 370 -26.42 33.87 -14.94
N LEU A 371 -25.53 33.08 -15.56
CA LEU A 371 -25.66 31.62 -15.66
C LEU A 371 -25.02 30.85 -14.49
N THR A 372 -24.24 31.51 -13.63
CA THR A 372 -23.44 30.86 -12.58
C THR A 372 -24.26 29.96 -11.67
N GLU A 373 -25.42 30.44 -11.20
CA GLU A 373 -26.30 29.69 -10.28
C GLU A 373 -27.39 28.89 -11.00
N ALA A 374 -27.49 28.96 -12.33
CA ALA A 374 -28.54 28.29 -13.09
C ALA A 374 -28.25 26.80 -13.25
N GLY A 375 -29.25 25.95 -13.05
CA GLY A 375 -29.19 24.53 -13.42
C GLY A 375 -29.67 24.30 -14.85
N VAL A 376 -30.72 25.03 -15.23
CA VAL A 376 -31.34 25.00 -16.55
C VAL A 376 -31.61 26.43 -17.02
N LEU A 377 -31.30 26.73 -18.28
CA LEU A 377 -31.72 27.93 -18.99
C LEU A 377 -32.89 27.59 -19.92
N ILE A 378 -33.96 28.38 -19.88
CA ILE A 378 -35.10 28.29 -20.80
C ILE A 378 -35.14 29.55 -21.65
N ILE A 379 -35.13 29.38 -22.96
CA ILE A 379 -35.29 30.46 -23.94
C ILE A 379 -36.53 30.16 -24.77
N GLY A 380 -37.54 31.02 -24.65
CA GLY A 380 -38.73 30.99 -25.49
C GLY A 380 -38.47 31.58 -26.87
N ASN A 381 -39.52 31.74 -27.68
CA ASN A 381 -39.36 32.24 -29.04
C ASN A 381 -38.91 33.72 -29.03
N ALA A 382 -37.61 33.95 -29.16
CA ALA A 382 -37.01 35.28 -29.11
C ALA A 382 -37.19 36.06 -30.42
N TRP A 383 -37.48 37.35 -30.27
CA TRP A 383 -37.62 38.30 -31.38
C TRP A 383 -36.49 39.34 -31.40
N GLY A 384 -35.89 39.63 -30.25
CA GLY A 384 -34.67 40.42 -30.11
C GLY A 384 -33.41 39.59 -30.34
N ASP A 385 -32.32 40.23 -30.76
CA ASP A 385 -31.08 39.57 -31.16
C ASP A 385 -30.21 39.17 -29.96
N PHE A 386 -29.49 38.06 -30.05
CA PHE A 386 -28.49 37.66 -29.06
C PHE A 386 -27.10 38.12 -29.51
N THR A 387 -26.34 38.73 -28.61
CA THR A 387 -24.97 39.11 -28.92
C THR A 387 -24.07 37.86 -29.04
N PRO A 388 -22.96 37.93 -29.81
CA PRO A 388 -22.01 36.82 -29.88
C PRO A 388 -21.46 36.37 -28.53
N ASP A 389 -21.31 37.30 -27.58
CA ASP A 389 -20.82 37.01 -26.23
C ASP A 389 -21.83 36.22 -25.41
N GLU A 390 -23.13 36.52 -25.53
CA GLU A 390 -24.20 35.73 -24.91
C GLU A 390 -24.29 34.33 -25.49
N VAL A 391 -24.23 34.20 -26.82
CA VAL A 391 -24.21 32.88 -27.47
C VAL A 391 -23.01 32.06 -26.98
N ALA A 392 -21.84 32.68 -26.84
CA ALA A 392 -20.65 32.03 -26.32
C ALA A 392 -20.77 31.64 -24.83
N ALA A 393 -21.41 32.48 -24.00
CA ALA A 393 -21.68 32.18 -22.59
C ALA A 393 -22.65 30.99 -22.44
N ILE A 394 -23.73 30.98 -23.22
CA ILE A 394 -24.72 29.89 -23.25
C ILE A 394 -24.06 28.58 -23.73
N GLU A 395 -23.20 28.64 -24.73
CA GLU A 395 -22.43 27.47 -25.19
C GLU A 395 -21.53 26.93 -24.08
N ARG A 396 -20.73 27.78 -23.41
CA ARG A 396 -19.85 27.39 -22.30
C ARG A 396 -20.63 26.78 -21.16
N PHE A 397 -21.70 27.45 -20.72
CA PHE A 397 -22.60 26.96 -19.68
C PHE A 397 -23.10 25.54 -19.98
N THR A 398 -23.53 25.31 -21.21
CA THR A 398 -24.00 23.98 -21.65
C THR A 398 -22.85 22.97 -21.64
N ARG A 399 -21.71 23.31 -22.22
CA ARG A 399 -20.53 22.43 -22.27
C ARG A 399 -20.05 22.01 -20.89
N ASP A 400 -20.21 22.87 -19.88
CA ASP A 400 -19.81 22.67 -18.49
C ASP A 400 -20.88 21.96 -17.62
N GLY A 401 -21.99 21.54 -18.21
CA GLY A 401 -22.99 20.70 -17.53
C GLY A 401 -24.36 21.35 -17.36
N GLY A 402 -24.56 22.58 -17.83
CA GLY A 402 -25.85 23.25 -17.84
C GLY A 402 -26.84 22.62 -18.83
N GLY A 403 -28.12 22.70 -18.50
CA GLY A 403 -29.20 22.31 -19.41
C GLY A 403 -29.80 23.51 -20.15
N VAL A 404 -30.06 23.41 -21.44
CA VAL A 404 -30.72 24.47 -22.22
C VAL A 404 -31.96 23.95 -22.92
N LEU A 405 -33.09 24.64 -22.72
CA LEU A 405 -34.34 24.45 -23.45
C LEU A 405 -34.55 25.63 -24.39
N LEU A 406 -34.58 25.35 -25.69
CA LEU A 406 -34.86 26.32 -26.75
C LEU A 406 -36.21 26.02 -27.37
N ALA A 407 -37.16 26.95 -27.30
CA ALA A 407 -38.47 26.80 -27.92
C ALA A 407 -38.70 27.92 -28.93
N GLY A 408 -38.46 27.64 -30.21
CA GLY A 408 -38.60 28.59 -31.31
C GLY A 408 -39.77 28.27 -32.24
N LEU A 409 -40.14 29.23 -33.08
CA LEU A 409 -41.23 29.14 -34.06
C LEU A 409 -40.85 29.92 -35.33
N GLY A 410 -39.97 29.33 -36.15
CA GLY A 410 -39.34 30.01 -37.30
C GLY A 410 -40.32 30.56 -38.34
N TRP A 411 -41.35 29.80 -38.73
CA TRP A 411 -42.37 30.29 -39.67
C TRP A 411 -43.11 31.53 -39.17
N SER A 412 -43.34 31.66 -37.86
CA SER A 412 -44.01 32.82 -37.26
C SER A 412 -43.10 34.03 -37.33
N TRP A 413 -41.80 33.85 -37.06
CA TRP A 413 -40.85 34.94 -37.20
C TRP A 413 -40.77 35.42 -38.65
N SER A 414 -40.66 34.52 -39.63
CA SER A 414 -40.62 34.90 -41.05
C SER A 414 -41.90 35.60 -41.54
N GLN A 415 -43.05 35.35 -40.91
CA GLN A 415 -44.31 36.03 -41.26
C GLN A 415 -44.48 37.40 -40.61
N TYR A 416 -44.08 37.56 -39.34
CA TYR A 416 -44.45 38.72 -38.53
C TYR A 416 -43.26 39.59 -38.07
N ALA A 417 -42.02 39.22 -38.37
CA ALA A 417 -40.85 40.00 -37.92
C ALA A 417 -40.75 41.38 -38.60
N ASP A 418 -41.40 41.57 -39.74
CA ASP A 418 -41.51 42.89 -40.39
C ASP A 418 -42.84 43.61 -40.08
N ASP A 419 -43.64 43.10 -39.12
CA ASP A 419 -44.90 43.72 -38.75
C ASP A 419 -44.64 45.07 -38.05
N PRO A 420 -45.08 46.21 -38.64
CA PRO A 420 -44.83 47.54 -38.08
C PRO A 420 -45.54 47.78 -36.73
N ASP A 421 -46.55 46.97 -36.40
CA ASP A 421 -47.26 47.05 -35.12
C ASP A 421 -46.56 46.25 -34.01
N PHE A 422 -45.54 45.45 -34.34
CA PHE A 422 -44.75 44.69 -33.37
C PHE A 422 -43.54 45.51 -32.88
N GLN A 423 -43.59 45.97 -31.63
CA GLN A 423 -42.52 46.77 -31.03
C GLN A 423 -41.62 45.91 -30.13
N CYS A 424 -40.42 45.58 -30.62
CA CYS A 424 -39.32 45.06 -29.81
C CYS A 424 -38.13 46.03 -29.90
N PRO A 425 -37.54 46.49 -28.77
CA PRO A 425 -36.52 47.55 -28.76
C PRO A 425 -35.25 47.30 -29.60
N ASP A 426 -35.00 46.08 -30.08
CA ASP A 426 -33.75 45.70 -30.78
C ASP A 426 -33.96 44.88 -32.08
N LEU A 427 -35.19 44.86 -32.64
CA LEU A 427 -35.57 43.94 -33.72
C LEU A 427 -34.77 44.12 -35.04
N HIS A 428 -34.23 45.30 -35.34
CA HIS A 428 -33.95 45.67 -36.74
C HIS A 428 -32.48 45.91 -37.13
N ALA A 429 -31.51 45.88 -36.21
CA ALA A 429 -30.14 46.24 -36.59
C ALA A 429 -29.41 45.16 -37.41
N LEU A 430 -29.70 43.88 -37.18
CA LEU A 430 -29.01 42.74 -37.78
C LEU A 430 -29.94 41.60 -38.24
N GLN A 431 -31.26 41.74 -38.09
CA GLN A 431 -32.24 40.71 -38.40
C GLN A 431 -33.00 41.04 -39.69
N SER A 432 -33.42 40.02 -40.45
CA SER A 432 -34.18 40.16 -41.69
C SER A 432 -35.17 39.01 -41.82
N ALA A 433 -36.48 39.28 -41.78
CA ALA A 433 -37.53 38.25 -41.80
C ALA A 433 -37.44 37.31 -43.04
N GLU A 434 -36.90 37.81 -44.15
CA GLU A 434 -36.64 37.06 -45.39
C GLU A 434 -35.50 36.05 -45.28
N ASN A 435 -34.62 36.19 -44.28
CA ASN A 435 -33.48 35.31 -44.05
C ASN A 435 -33.59 34.62 -42.69
N ILE A 436 -34.15 33.41 -42.70
CA ILE A 436 -34.32 32.56 -41.51
C ILE A 436 -33.02 32.33 -40.72
N ALA A 437 -31.83 32.43 -41.33
CA ALA A 437 -30.57 32.33 -40.59
C ALA A 437 -30.35 33.50 -39.61
N THR A 438 -31.02 34.63 -39.83
CA THR A 438 -30.94 35.80 -38.93
C THR A 438 -31.95 35.76 -37.79
N TYR A 439 -32.86 34.77 -37.77
CA TYR A 439 -33.78 34.50 -36.67
C TYR A 439 -33.00 34.30 -35.34
N PRO A 440 -33.33 35.01 -34.25
CA PRO A 440 -32.57 34.94 -33.01
C PRO A 440 -32.39 33.53 -32.44
N MET A 441 -33.43 32.69 -32.53
CA MET A 441 -33.32 31.31 -32.05
C MET A 441 -32.32 30.49 -32.88
N ASN A 442 -32.18 30.76 -34.18
CA ASN A 442 -31.18 30.11 -35.01
C ASN A 442 -29.76 30.54 -34.67
N ARG A 443 -29.56 31.79 -34.21
CA ARG A 443 -28.25 32.27 -33.77
C ARG A 443 -27.82 31.62 -32.46
N VAL A 444 -28.69 31.66 -31.45
CA VAL A 444 -28.37 31.05 -30.14
C VAL A 444 -28.22 29.53 -30.25
N ALA A 445 -28.88 28.89 -31.22
CA ALA A 445 -28.81 27.45 -31.41
C ALA A 445 -27.71 26.97 -32.37
N ALA A 446 -27.08 27.88 -33.12
CA ALA A 446 -26.04 27.55 -34.09
C ALA A 446 -24.89 26.71 -33.47
N PRO A 447 -24.37 27.00 -32.26
CA PRO A 447 -23.33 26.18 -31.64
C PRO A 447 -23.76 24.74 -31.36
N PHE A 448 -25.07 24.51 -31.16
CA PHE A 448 -25.63 23.19 -30.88
C PHE A 448 -25.94 22.41 -32.17
N GLY A 449 -25.95 23.07 -33.32
CA GLY A 449 -26.22 22.45 -34.62
C GLY A 449 -27.69 22.16 -34.87
N VAL A 450 -28.60 23.02 -34.39
CA VAL A 450 -30.04 22.95 -34.71
C VAL A 450 -30.52 24.30 -35.23
N GLN A 451 -31.45 24.26 -36.18
CA GLN A 451 -32.05 25.45 -36.78
C GLN A 451 -33.54 25.21 -37.02
N TRP A 452 -34.36 26.19 -36.66
CA TRP A 452 -35.77 26.28 -37.06
C TRP A 452 -35.88 26.76 -38.50
N LEU A 453 -36.80 26.13 -39.23
CA LEU A 453 -37.16 26.47 -40.60
C LEU A 453 -38.36 27.44 -40.63
N ASP A 454 -38.57 28.03 -41.80
CA ASP A 454 -39.64 28.98 -42.11
C ASP A 454 -40.96 28.30 -42.52
N ASP A 455 -40.96 26.98 -42.67
CA ASP A 455 -42.15 26.19 -42.97
C ASP A 455 -42.88 25.72 -41.71
N SER A 456 -44.22 25.76 -41.78
CA SER A 456 -45.07 25.13 -40.79
C SER A 456 -45.40 23.71 -41.21
N VAL A 457 -45.51 22.81 -40.24
CA VAL A 457 -45.91 21.43 -40.50
C VAL A 457 -47.39 21.31 -40.22
N SER A 458 -48.15 21.77 -41.22
CA SER A 458 -49.60 21.80 -41.19
C SER A 458 -50.25 20.42 -40.97
N ARG A 459 -51.47 20.42 -40.45
CA ARG A 459 -52.33 19.24 -40.38
C ARG A 459 -52.81 18.72 -41.73
N THR A 460 -52.87 19.57 -42.77
CA THR A 460 -53.59 19.32 -44.01
C THR A 460 -52.72 19.43 -45.26
N ARG A 461 -52.24 18.27 -45.72
CA ARG A 461 -52.28 17.84 -47.13
C ARG A 461 -51.97 16.36 -47.23
#